data_AF-A0A814SQD9-F1
#
_entry.id   AF-A0A814SQD9-F1
#
_cell.length_a   1.000
_cell.length_b   1.000
_cell.length_c   1.000
_cell.angle_alpha   90.00
_cell.angle_beta   90.00
_cell.angle_gamma   90.00
#
_symmetry.space_group_name_H-M   'P 1'
#
loop_
_entity.id
_entity.type
_entity.pdbx_description
1 polymer ?
#
loop_
_entity_poly.entity_id
_entity_poly.type
_entity_poly.pdbx_seq_one_letter_code
_entity_poly.pdbx_strand_id
1 'polypeptide(L)' 'MIKSFAVFLLIVCVFATLTVISEACGGHDSACVGTNGHQGSCCRGMHCQKNDPTWAYGRCYYNPGKK' A
#
# COMPACT_ATOMS: atom_id res chain seq x y z
N MET A 1 -18.04 38.91 9.72
CA MET A 1 -18.02 38.12 8.46
C MET A 1 -16.64 37.52 8.14
N ILE A 2 -15.53 38.23 8.34
CA ILE A 2 -14.17 37.75 8.01
C ILE A 2 -13.69 36.57 8.90
N LYS A 3 -14.05 36.57 10.20
CA LYS A 3 -13.64 35.50 11.15
C LYS A 3 -14.19 34.12 10.78
N SER A 4 -15.43 34.05 10.26
CA SER A 4 -16.08 32.80 9.86
C SER A 4 -15.44 32.20 8.60
N PHE A 5 -14.89 33.04 7.73
CA PHE A 5 -14.23 32.63 6.49
C PHE A 5 -12.85 32.01 6.75
N ALA A 6 -12.11 32.54 7.73
CA ALA A 6 -10.81 32.02 8.12
C ALA A 6 -10.90 30.61 8.76
N VAL A 7 -11.94 30.36 9.56
CA VAL A 7 -12.19 29.04 10.16
C VAL A 7 -12.53 28.01 9.08
N PHE A 8 -13.32 28.39 8.09
CA PHE A 8 -13.68 27.51 6.96
C PHE A 8 -12.44 27.09 6.15
N LEU A 9 -11.54 28.04 5.84
CA LEU A 9 -10.29 27.76 5.15
C LEU A 9 -9.36 26.81 5.93
N LEU A 10 -9.27 26.97 7.25
CA LEU A 10 -8.49 26.08 8.12
C LEU A 10 -9.02 24.64 8.10
N ILE A 11 -10.34 24.47 8.11
CA ILE A 11 -10.97 23.13 8.07
C ILE A 11 -10.66 22.44 6.73
N VAL A 12 -10.76 23.13 5.60
CA VAL A 12 -10.45 22.55 4.28
C VAL A 12 -8.99 22.12 4.17
N CYS A 13 -8.05 22.90 4.72
CA CYS A 13 -6.62 22.54 4.73
C CYS A 13 -6.33 21.27 5.55
N VAL A 14 -7.00 21.07 6.69
CA VAL A 14 -6.80 19.87 7.51
C VAL A 14 -7.30 18.62 6.79
N PHE A 15 -8.49 18.67 6.16
CA PHE A 15 -9.04 17.53 5.42
C PHE A 15 -8.20 17.15 4.17
N ALA A 16 -7.53 18.11 3.54
CA ALA A 16 -6.68 17.85 2.37
C ALA A 16 -5.41 17.04 2.70
N THR A 17 -4.94 17.05 3.94
CA THR A 17 -3.71 16.32 4.35
C THR A 17 -3.95 14.84 4.68
N LEU A 18 -5.20 14.42 4.80
CA LEU A 18 -5.59 13.07 5.22
C LEU A 18 -5.81 12.08 4.06
N THR A 19 -5.32 12.39 2.86
CA THR A 19 -5.26 11.41 1.77
C THR A 19 -4.18 10.39 2.08
N VAL A 20 -4.50 9.42 2.93
CA VAL A 20 -3.73 8.19 3.10
C VAL A 20 -3.64 7.57 1.72
N ILE A 21 -2.44 7.55 1.16
CA ILE A 21 -2.13 6.80 -0.05
C ILE A 21 -2.34 5.34 0.31
N SER A 22 -3.54 4.83 0.09
CA SER A 22 -3.78 3.39 0.10
C SER A 22 -3.05 2.87 -1.14
N GLU A 23 -1.77 2.52 -0.99
CA GLU A 23 -1.08 1.69 -1.97
C GLU A 23 -2.00 0.50 -2.24
N ALA A 24 -2.50 0.41 -3.47
CA ALA A 24 -3.29 -0.72 -3.91
C ALA A 24 -2.38 -1.96 -3.81
N CYS A 25 -2.47 -2.67 -2.71
CA CYS A 25 -1.67 -3.85 -2.49
C CYS A 25 -2.16 -4.96 -3.43
N GLY A 26 -1.22 -5.78 -3.92
CA GLY A 26 -1.53 -6.94 -4.73
C GLY A 26 -2.15 -8.04 -3.90
N GLY A 27 -3.33 -8.52 -4.33
CA GLY A 27 -3.96 -9.72 -3.77
C GLY A 27 -3.26 -11.01 -4.22
N HIS A 28 -3.84 -12.16 -3.89
CA HIS A 28 -3.29 -13.46 -4.30
C HIS A 28 -3.10 -13.54 -5.83
N ASP A 29 -1.96 -14.09 -6.26
CA ASP A 29 -1.52 -14.18 -7.66
C ASP A 29 -1.38 -12.83 -8.39
N SER A 30 -1.51 -11.69 -7.70
CA SER A 30 -1.20 -10.39 -8.29
C SER A 30 0.30 -10.26 -8.52
N ALA A 31 0.68 -9.54 -9.58
CA ALA A 31 2.08 -9.21 -9.82
C ALA A 31 2.65 -8.42 -8.64
N CYS A 32 3.87 -8.74 -8.23
CA CYS A 32 4.54 -8.06 -7.13
C CYS A 32 5.95 -7.60 -7.49
N VAL A 33 6.34 -6.50 -6.87
CA VAL A 33 7.71 -5.97 -6.90
C VAL A 33 8.26 -6.04 -5.49
N GLY A 34 9.51 -6.49 -5.36
CA GLY A 34 10.21 -6.61 -4.08
C GLY A 34 11.08 -7.86 -3.99
N THR A 35 11.66 -8.09 -2.82
CA THR A 35 12.50 -9.25 -2.53
C THR A 35 11.65 -10.52 -2.41
N ASN A 36 12.15 -11.64 -2.95
CA ASN A 36 11.50 -12.95 -2.83
C ASN A 36 11.30 -13.32 -1.34
N GLY A 37 10.10 -13.76 -0.96
CA GLY A 37 9.73 -14.11 0.41
C GLY A 37 9.36 -12.94 1.32
N HIS A 38 9.49 -11.68 0.86
CA HIS A 38 9.07 -10.49 1.61
C HIS A 38 7.70 -9.99 1.14
N GLN A 39 7.02 -9.17 1.95
CA GLN A 39 5.69 -8.66 1.60
C GLN A 39 5.69 -7.87 0.27
N GLY A 40 6.69 -7.01 0.06
CA GLY A 40 6.77 -6.18 -1.16
C GLY A 40 5.48 -5.38 -1.37
N SER A 41 5.01 -5.33 -2.62
CA SER A 41 3.72 -4.73 -2.97
C SER A 41 2.49 -5.61 -2.67
N CYS A 42 2.66 -6.77 -2.02
CA CYS A 42 1.54 -7.65 -1.70
C CYS A 42 0.77 -7.18 -0.47
N CYS A 43 -0.51 -7.56 -0.41
CA CYS A 43 -1.35 -7.26 0.74
C CYS A 43 -0.84 -7.93 2.02
N ARG A 44 -1.26 -7.36 3.17
CA ARG A 44 -0.87 -7.86 4.49
C ARG A 44 -1.17 -9.36 4.62
N GLY A 45 -0.20 -10.11 5.13
CA GLY A 45 -0.29 -11.57 5.25
C GLY A 45 0.17 -12.34 4.00
N MET A 46 0.63 -11.64 2.97
CA MET A 46 1.19 -12.24 1.75
C MET A 46 2.69 -11.93 1.61
N HIS A 47 3.36 -12.69 0.75
CA HIS A 47 4.73 -12.43 0.30
C HIS A 47 4.81 -12.49 -1.22
N CYS A 48 5.78 -11.76 -1.76
CA CYS A 48 6.16 -11.80 -3.15
C CYS A 48 7.03 -13.04 -3.39
N GLN A 49 6.55 -13.97 -4.21
CA GLN A 49 7.30 -15.15 -4.63
C GLN A 49 7.84 -14.96 -6.05
N LYS A 50 9.14 -15.18 -6.19
CA LYS A 50 9.85 -15.20 -7.47
C LYS A 50 10.41 -16.60 -7.68
N ASN A 51 10.17 -17.19 -8.85
CA ASN A 51 10.77 -18.48 -9.20
C ASN A 51 12.28 -18.34 -9.43
N ASP A 52 12.69 -17.18 -9.96
CA ASP A 52 14.09 -16.78 -10.06
C ASP A 52 14.28 -15.46 -9.29
N PRO A 53 15.19 -15.42 -8.30
CA PRO A 53 15.42 -14.23 -7.47
C PRO A 53 15.97 -13.04 -8.26
N THR A 54 16.53 -13.25 -9.46
CA THR A 54 17.03 -12.19 -10.34
C THR A 54 15.92 -11.46 -11.09
N TRP A 55 14.71 -12.02 -11.13
CA TRP A 55 13.59 -11.38 -11.83
C TRP A 55 13.15 -10.09 -11.14
N ALA A 56 12.76 -9.10 -11.95
CA ALA A 56 12.23 -7.85 -11.43
C ALA A 56 10.89 -8.05 -10.70
N TYR A 57 10.04 -8.93 -11.24
CA TYR A 57 8.67 -9.17 -10.77
C TYR A 57 8.47 -10.60 -10.27
N GLY A 58 7.53 -10.76 -9.34
CA GLY A 58 7.04 -12.04 -8.85
C GLY A 58 5.51 -12.07 -8.80
N ARG A 59 4.97 -13.00 -8.03
CA ARG A 59 3.53 -13.13 -7.73
C ARG A 59 3.29 -13.17 -6.22
N CYS A 60 2.18 -12.58 -5.77
CA CYS A 60 1.81 -12.59 -4.36
C CYS A 60 1.20 -13.94 -3.94
N TYR A 61 1.73 -14.53 -2.87
CA TYR A 61 1.17 -15.73 -2.25
C TYR A 61 0.97 -15.53 -0.75
N TYR A 62 0.08 -16.32 -0.15
CA TYR A 62 -0.13 -16.27 1.30
C TYR A 62 1.12 -16.75 2.05
N ASN A 63 1.42 -16.09 3.16
CA ASN A 63 2.46 -16.54 4.08
C ASN A 63 1.88 -17.62 5.00
N PRO A 64 2.23 -18.91 4.84
CA PRO A 64 1.62 -19.99 5.63
C PRO A 64 1.89 -19.88 7.14
N GLY A 65 2.91 -19.10 7.55
CA GLY A 65 3.27 -18.86 8.95
C GLY A 65 2.74 -17.56 9.57
N LYS A 66 2.04 -16.70 8.81
CA LYS A 66 1.45 -15.46 9.35
C LYS A 66 -0.07 -15.63 9.46
N LYS A 67 -0.51 -16.20 10.58
CA LYS A 67 -1.90 -16.17 11.04
C LYS A 67 -2.15 -14.94 11.89
#